data_AF-A0A242CSH5-F1
#
_entry.id   AF-A0A242CSH5-F1
#
_cell.length_a   1.000
_cell.length_b   1.000
_cell.length_c   1.000
_cell.angle_alpha   90.00
_cell.angle_beta   90.00
_cell.angle_gamma   90.00
#
_symmetry.space_group_name_H-M   'P 1'
#
loop_
_entity.id
_entity.type
_entity.pdbx_description
1 polymer ?
#
loop_
_entity_poly.entity_id
_entity_poly.type
_entity_poly.pdbx_seq_one_letter_code
_entity_poly.pdbx_strand_id
1 'polypeptide(L)'
;MVFFYQFMLGLFASIFVAAAAFVFQWLTISGALAAILCGTLVIGFGPWYSIFLIGFFFASSGIIGLLKKMRRQPELAVLAKGARRDAKQVFANIAPSIFALLLAFWTKEPLFLWGFVAGIASCTADTWGSEIGVLSPSPPRHLLTGKKLPPGLSGGVSWLGTAASLAGSLAITGLFAAALWLNGKPFSLDLWLTLTALGFCGSLLDSLLGAAIQVRYQCPVCHQYTEKKVHHDVATKQVSGLSFVTNEGVNLLTSIVIVFVSVLLTGSFFK
;
A
#
# COMPACT_ATOMS: atom_id res chain seq x y z
N MET A 1 27.89 -17.66 -6.36
CA MET A 1 28.54 -16.49 -5.74
C MET A 1 27.74 -15.20 -5.92
N VAL A 2 27.28 -14.84 -7.13
CA VAL A 2 26.49 -13.61 -7.38
C VAL A 2 25.25 -13.47 -6.49
N PHE A 3 24.46 -14.53 -6.33
CA PHE A 3 23.27 -14.52 -5.48
C PHE A 3 23.57 -14.20 -4.01
N PHE A 4 24.66 -14.73 -3.45
CA PHE A 4 25.07 -14.45 -2.07
C PHE A 4 25.38 -12.96 -1.88
N TYR A 5 26.13 -12.35 -2.79
CA TYR A 5 26.44 -10.92 -2.75
C TYR A 5 25.19 -10.05 -2.91
N GLN A 6 24.27 -10.43 -3.80
CA GLN A 6 22.99 -9.73 -3.98
C GLN A 6 22.13 -9.79 -2.70
N PHE A 7 22.09 -10.95 -2.04
CA PHE A 7 21.37 -11.12 -0.79
C PHE A 7 21.99 -10.31 0.35
N MET A 8 23.32 -10.32 0.47
CA MET A 8 24.05 -9.50 1.46
C MET A 8 23.86 -8.00 1.20
N LEU A 9 23.93 -7.56 -0.06
CA LEU A 9 23.60 -6.18 -0.44
C LEU A 9 22.17 -5.83 -0.02
N GLY A 10 21.23 -6.75 -0.27
CA GLY A 10 19.84 -6.61 0.15
C GLY A 10 19.69 -6.42 1.65
N LEU A 11 20.39 -7.22 2.45
CA LEU A 11 20.39 -7.12 3.90
C LEU A 11 20.93 -5.77 4.37
N PHE A 12 22.13 -5.37 3.94
CA PHE A 12 22.76 -4.13 4.39
C PHE A 12 21.98 -2.88 3.93
N ALA A 13 21.51 -2.85 2.68
CA ALA A 13 20.70 -1.75 2.17
C ALA A 13 19.37 -1.65 2.94
N SER A 14 18.71 -2.77 3.21
CA SER A 14 17.45 -2.78 3.95
C SER A 14 17.63 -2.39 5.41
N ILE A 15 18.73 -2.80 6.06
CA ILE A 15 19.10 -2.33 7.41
C ILE A 15 19.27 -0.81 7.41
N PHE A 16 20.03 -0.26 6.47
CA PHE A 16 20.25 1.18 6.38
C PHE A 16 18.94 1.96 6.21
N VAL A 17 18.09 1.54 5.26
CA VAL A 17 16.79 2.19 5.01
C VAL A 17 15.85 2.05 6.21
N ALA A 18 15.76 0.87 6.82
CA ALA A 18 14.90 0.64 7.97
C ALA A 18 15.38 1.42 9.22
N ALA A 19 16.69 1.54 9.43
CA ALA A 19 17.26 2.36 10.49
C ALA A 19 16.92 3.84 10.30
N ALA A 20 17.11 4.38 9.08
CA ALA A 20 16.73 5.75 8.76
C ALA A 20 15.22 5.97 9.00
N ALA A 21 14.38 5.07 8.51
CA ALA A 21 12.93 5.15 8.69
C ALA A 21 12.49 5.08 10.16
N PHE A 22 13.17 4.27 10.97
CA PHE A 22 12.95 4.22 12.41
C PHE A 22 13.32 5.54 13.09
N VAL A 23 14.47 6.13 12.72
CA VAL A 23 14.91 7.44 13.23
C VAL A 23 13.91 8.55 12.84
N PHE A 24 13.40 8.54 11.61
CA PHE A 24 12.35 9.46 11.16
C PHE A 24 10.96 9.16 11.73
N GLN A 25 10.82 8.15 12.60
CA GLN A 25 9.57 7.77 13.24
C GLN A 25 8.50 7.34 12.22
N TRP A 26 8.90 6.70 11.12
CA TRP A 26 7.99 6.11 10.14
C TRP A 26 7.65 4.66 10.48
N LEU A 27 8.57 3.94 11.12
CA LEU A 27 8.42 2.54 11.51
C LEU A 27 8.56 2.35 13.02
N THR A 28 7.84 1.37 13.56
CA THR A 28 8.12 0.79 14.88
C THR A 28 9.32 -0.16 14.78
N ILE A 29 9.82 -0.67 15.91
CA ILE A 29 10.89 -1.70 15.89
C ILE A 29 10.42 -2.94 15.11
N SER A 30 9.20 -3.43 15.36
CA SER A 30 8.64 -4.58 14.64
C SER A 30 8.47 -4.27 13.15
N GLY A 31 8.01 -3.05 12.81
CA GLY A 31 7.94 -2.59 11.42
C GLY A 31 9.29 -2.50 10.73
N ALA A 32 10.34 -2.06 11.43
CA ALA A 32 11.71 -2.00 10.91
C ALA A 32 12.25 -3.40 10.63
N LEU A 33 12.07 -4.36 11.54
CA LEU A 33 12.46 -5.76 11.31
C LEU A 33 11.71 -6.39 10.13
N ALA A 34 10.40 -6.14 10.02
CA ALA A 34 9.61 -6.59 8.88
C ALA A 34 10.09 -5.96 7.56
N ALA A 35 10.42 -4.66 7.57
CA ALA A 35 10.97 -3.97 6.40
C ALA A 35 12.35 -4.50 5.99
N ILE A 36 13.22 -4.84 6.96
CA ILE A 36 14.52 -5.46 6.69
C ILE A 36 14.30 -6.80 5.98
N LEU A 37 13.43 -7.66 6.51
CA LEU A 37 13.13 -8.95 5.90
C LEU A 37 12.56 -8.77 4.48
N CYS A 38 11.51 -7.95 4.33
CA CYS A 38 10.83 -7.73 3.06
C CYS A 38 11.77 -7.12 2.00
N GLY A 39 12.55 -6.09 2.37
CA GLY A 39 13.52 -5.46 1.50
C GLY A 39 14.63 -6.42 1.07
N THR A 40 15.13 -7.24 2.00
CA THR A 40 16.16 -8.24 1.70
C THR A 40 15.64 -9.28 0.71
N LEU A 41 14.41 -9.78 0.90
CA LEU A 41 13.79 -10.72 -0.04
C LEU A 41 13.62 -10.09 -1.42
N VAL A 42 13.18 -8.83 -1.50
CA VAL A 42 12.97 -8.18 -2.79
C VAL A 42 14.27 -7.92 -3.53
N ILE A 43 15.31 -7.46 -2.83
CA ILE A 43 16.62 -7.24 -3.44
C ILE A 43 17.27 -8.58 -3.80
N GLY A 44 17.14 -9.59 -2.95
CA GLY A 44 17.75 -10.91 -3.14
C GLY A 44 17.14 -11.72 -4.28
N PHE A 45 15.81 -11.71 -4.41
CA PHE A 45 15.09 -12.54 -5.39
C PHE A 45 14.54 -11.75 -6.59
N GLY A 46 14.45 -10.43 -6.49
CA GLY A 46 13.92 -9.59 -7.55
C GLY A 46 14.98 -9.15 -8.56
N PRO A 47 14.54 -8.74 -9.77
CA PRO A 47 15.37 -7.93 -10.66
C PRO A 47 15.84 -6.64 -9.99
N TRP A 48 16.95 -6.07 -10.46
CA TRP A 48 17.56 -4.88 -9.86
C TRP A 48 16.59 -3.70 -9.70
N TYR A 49 15.59 -3.57 -10.57
CA TYR A 49 14.62 -2.47 -10.51
C TYR A 49 13.57 -2.63 -9.38
N SER A 50 13.44 -3.81 -8.78
CA SER A 50 12.44 -4.08 -7.73
C SER A 50 12.67 -3.22 -6.48
N ILE A 51 13.93 -2.90 -6.18
CA ILE A 51 14.30 -1.98 -5.09
C ILE A 51 13.79 -0.56 -5.36
N PHE A 52 13.77 -0.10 -6.61
CA PHE A 52 13.31 1.23 -6.96
C PHE A 52 11.79 1.34 -6.81
N LEU A 53 11.03 0.29 -7.13
CA LEU A 53 9.57 0.28 -6.95
C LEU A 53 9.20 0.39 -5.47
N ILE A 54 9.79 -0.46 -4.61
CA ILE A 54 9.52 -0.42 -3.16
C ILE A 54 10.11 0.83 -2.54
N GLY A 55 11.32 1.22 -2.93
CA GLY A 55 11.99 2.42 -2.46
C GLY A 55 11.17 3.68 -2.77
N PHE A 56 10.60 3.76 -3.98
CA PHE A 56 9.70 4.84 -4.36
C PHE A 56 8.42 4.83 -3.53
N PHE A 57 7.75 3.68 -3.39
CA PHE A 57 6.56 3.56 -2.54
C PHE A 57 6.84 4.03 -1.11
N PHE A 58 7.92 3.53 -0.51
CA PHE A 58 8.27 3.80 0.87
C PHE A 58 8.68 5.26 1.10
N ALA A 59 9.57 5.79 0.25
CA ALA A 59 10.04 7.18 0.35
C ALA A 59 8.90 8.17 0.08
N SER A 60 8.09 7.96 -0.97
CA SER A 60 6.96 8.85 -1.27
C SER A 60 5.93 8.84 -0.13
N SER A 61 5.61 7.68 0.44
CA SER A 61 4.72 7.59 1.60
C SER A 61 5.24 8.36 2.81
N GLY A 62 6.54 8.26 3.11
CA GLY A 62 7.15 9.00 4.22
C GLY A 62 7.16 10.52 4.00
N ILE A 63 7.49 10.95 2.78
CA ILE A 63 7.47 12.37 2.39
C ILE A 63 6.05 12.95 2.50
N ILE A 64 5.03 12.24 2.00
CA ILE A 64 3.63 12.67 2.12
C ILE A 64 3.25 12.82 3.60
N GLY A 65 3.62 11.86 4.45
CA GLY A 65 3.40 11.92 5.89
C GLY A 65 4.05 13.16 6.55
N LEU A 66 5.30 13.47 6.19
CA LEU A 66 6.02 14.66 6.68
C LEU A 66 5.34 15.96 6.24
N LEU A 67 4.96 16.06 4.95
CA LEU A 67 4.29 17.25 4.41
C LEU A 67 2.95 17.52 5.12
N LYS A 68 2.18 16.46 5.44
CA LYS A 68 0.96 16.59 6.25
C LYS A 68 1.23 17.12 7.65
N LYS A 69 2.27 16.61 8.32
CA LYS A 69 2.66 17.08 9.66
C LYS A 69 3.06 18.56 9.65
N MET A 70 3.77 19.01 8.61
CA MET A 70 4.16 20.41 8.46
C MET A 70 2.97 21.35 8.26
N ARG A 71 1.91 20.90 7.58
CA ARG A 71 0.69 21.70 7.34
C ARG A 71 -0.23 21.85 8.57
N ARG A 72 0.17 21.37 9.76
CA ARG A 72 -0.46 21.60 11.09
C ARG A 72 -2.00 21.71 11.04
N GLN A 73 -2.68 20.66 10.62
CA GLN A 73 -4.12 20.51 10.83
C GLN A 73 -4.35 19.57 12.04
N PRO A 74 -4.31 20.09 13.29
CA PRO A 74 -4.33 19.28 14.51
C PRO A 74 -5.58 18.38 14.63
N GLU A 75 -6.72 18.80 14.07
CA GLU A 75 -7.94 17.98 14.03
C GLU A 75 -7.80 16.72 13.17
N LEU A 76 -7.01 16.78 12.09
CA LEU A 76 -6.72 15.63 11.24
C LEU A 76 -5.72 14.66 11.87
N ALA A 77 -4.90 15.11 12.84
CA ALA A 77 -3.90 14.27 13.49
C ALA A 77 -4.53 13.17 14.39
N VAL A 78 -5.73 13.42 14.92
CA VAL A 78 -6.49 12.45 15.73
C VAL A 78 -7.14 11.36 14.86
N LEU A 79 -7.50 11.71 13.62
CA LEU A 79 -8.16 10.84 12.63
C LEU A 79 -7.19 10.19 11.63
N ALA A 80 -5.95 10.68 11.53
CA ALA A 80 -4.97 10.14 10.59
C ALA A 80 -4.50 8.74 11.00
N LYS A 81 -4.41 7.83 10.01
CA LYS A 81 -3.72 6.53 10.08
C LYS A 81 -2.21 6.64 10.44
N GLY A 82 -1.70 7.82 10.79
CA GLY A 82 -0.28 8.16 10.95
C GLY A 82 0.35 7.78 12.29
N ALA A 83 0.10 6.56 12.78
CA ALA A 83 1.02 5.94 13.72
C ALA A 83 2.18 5.32 12.93
N ARG A 84 3.34 5.16 13.58
CA ARG A 84 4.48 4.41 13.02
C ARG A 84 3.99 3.06 12.51
N ARG A 85 4.38 2.66 11.29
CA ARG A 85 3.92 1.37 10.76
C ARG A 85 4.54 0.21 11.53
N ASP A 86 3.73 -0.78 11.84
CA ASP A 86 4.16 -2.01 12.50
C ASP A 86 4.35 -3.17 11.52
N ALA A 87 4.82 -4.30 12.02
CA ALA A 87 5.04 -5.49 11.19
C ALA A 87 3.76 -5.95 10.47
N LYS A 88 2.59 -5.86 11.13
CA LYS A 88 1.32 -6.30 10.53
C LYS A 88 0.96 -5.43 9.33
N GLN A 89 1.13 -4.12 9.46
CA GLN A 89 0.90 -3.18 8.37
C GLN A 89 1.90 -3.36 7.23
N VAL A 90 3.17 -3.64 7.53
CA VAL A 90 4.18 -3.93 6.49
C VAL A 90 3.80 -5.20 5.72
N PHE A 91 3.53 -6.31 6.42
CA PHE A 91 3.20 -7.57 5.78
C PHE A 91 1.87 -7.54 5.03
N ALA A 92 0.82 -6.92 5.58
CA ALA A 92 -0.48 -6.80 4.92
C ALA A 92 -0.36 -6.15 3.54
N ASN A 93 0.52 -5.16 3.41
CA ASN A 93 0.69 -4.42 2.17
C ASN A 93 1.58 -5.15 1.15
N ILE A 94 2.63 -5.85 1.59
CA ILE A 94 3.69 -6.31 0.68
C ILE A 94 3.83 -7.82 0.54
N ALA A 95 3.33 -8.62 1.50
CA ALA A 95 3.55 -10.06 1.50
C ALA A 95 3.00 -10.77 0.25
N PRO A 96 1.79 -10.46 -0.26
CA PRO A 96 1.30 -11.06 -1.51
C PRO A 96 2.19 -10.73 -2.72
N SER A 97 2.67 -9.48 -2.81
CA SER A 97 3.59 -9.06 -3.86
C SER A 97 4.92 -9.82 -3.76
N ILE A 98 5.50 -9.95 -2.55
CA ILE A 98 6.73 -10.72 -2.34
C ILE A 98 6.52 -12.18 -2.70
N PHE A 99 5.39 -12.77 -2.33
CA PHE A 99 5.08 -14.14 -2.71
C PHE A 99 5.06 -14.31 -4.24
N ALA A 100 4.44 -13.39 -4.97
CA ALA A 100 4.48 -13.37 -6.43
C ALA A 100 5.92 -13.20 -6.96
N LEU A 101 6.73 -12.32 -6.35
CA LEU A 101 8.14 -12.16 -6.72
C LEU A 101 8.94 -13.45 -6.54
N LEU A 102 8.73 -14.18 -5.44
CA LEU A 102 9.36 -15.47 -5.18
C LEU A 102 8.93 -16.49 -6.24
N LEU A 103 7.63 -16.57 -6.58
CA LEU A 103 7.16 -17.44 -7.66
C LEU A 103 7.81 -17.06 -9.00
N ALA A 104 7.94 -15.77 -9.32
CA ALA A 104 8.65 -15.32 -10.52
C ALA A 104 10.11 -15.77 -10.52
N PHE A 105 10.79 -15.71 -9.38
CA PHE A 105 12.16 -16.18 -9.24
C PHE A 105 12.30 -17.68 -9.47
N TRP A 106 11.40 -18.51 -8.94
CA TRP A 106 11.49 -19.96 -9.05
C TRP A 106 11.00 -20.49 -10.39
N THR A 107 9.85 -20.02 -10.86
CA THR A 107 9.20 -20.49 -12.10
C THR A 107 9.80 -19.86 -13.35
N LYS A 108 10.42 -18.68 -13.22
CA LYS A 108 10.88 -17.82 -14.33
C LYS A 108 9.74 -17.28 -15.20
N GLU A 109 8.49 -17.46 -14.79
CA GLU A 109 7.32 -16.96 -15.51
C GLU A 109 7.11 -15.46 -15.26
N PRO A 110 6.98 -14.62 -16.31
CA PRO A 110 6.87 -13.18 -16.18
C PRO A 110 5.57 -12.73 -15.49
N LEU A 111 4.48 -13.48 -15.65
CA LEU A 111 3.17 -13.18 -15.07
C LEU A 111 3.21 -12.97 -13.53
N PHE A 112 4.07 -13.71 -12.82
CA PHE A 112 4.22 -13.52 -11.37
C PHE A 112 4.98 -12.23 -11.01
N LEU A 113 5.93 -11.81 -11.85
CA LEU A 113 6.59 -10.52 -11.69
C LEU A 113 5.59 -9.37 -11.91
N TRP A 114 4.64 -9.56 -12.82
CA TRP A 114 3.59 -8.58 -13.10
C TRP A 114 2.58 -8.55 -11.94
N GLY A 115 2.33 -9.68 -11.28
CA GLY A 115 1.66 -9.76 -9.98
C GLY A 115 2.36 -8.92 -8.90
N PHE A 116 3.69 -9.06 -8.75
CA PHE A 116 4.47 -8.22 -7.83
C PHE A 116 4.29 -6.72 -8.12
N VAL A 117 4.44 -6.30 -9.39
CA VAL A 117 4.30 -4.88 -9.77
C VAL A 117 2.88 -4.36 -9.52
N ALA A 118 1.84 -5.12 -9.89
CA ALA A 118 0.45 -4.74 -9.67
C ALA A 118 0.13 -4.57 -8.18
N GLY A 119 0.64 -5.47 -7.32
CA GLY A 119 0.46 -5.36 -5.88
C GLY A 119 1.12 -4.11 -5.29
N ILE A 120 2.36 -3.78 -5.71
CA ILE A 120 3.03 -2.54 -5.28
C ILE A 120 2.30 -1.29 -5.81
N ALA A 121 1.82 -1.33 -7.06
CA ALA A 121 1.04 -0.24 -7.65
C ALA A 121 -0.28 -0.01 -6.89
N SER A 122 -0.98 -1.09 -6.52
CA SER A 122 -2.20 -1.05 -5.69
C SER A 122 -1.95 -0.44 -4.33
N CYS A 123 -0.92 -0.90 -3.62
CA CYS A 123 -0.59 -0.38 -2.30
C CYS A 123 -0.19 1.11 -2.36
N THR A 124 0.54 1.52 -3.40
CA THR A 124 0.93 2.92 -3.62
C THR A 124 -0.29 3.79 -3.94
N ALA A 125 -1.18 3.31 -4.80
CA ALA A 125 -2.43 3.99 -5.14
C ALA A 125 -3.33 4.19 -3.92
N ASP A 126 -3.50 3.16 -3.08
CA ASP A 126 -4.27 3.26 -1.84
C ASP A 126 -3.62 4.24 -0.84
N THR A 127 -2.31 4.15 -0.66
CA THR A 127 -1.57 5.04 0.24
C THR A 127 -1.66 6.50 -0.22
N TRP A 128 -1.42 6.78 -1.51
CA TRP A 128 -1.52 8.14 -2.02
C TRP A 128 -2.96 8.65 -1.94
N GLY A 129 -3.94 7.81 -2.28
CA GLY A 129 -5.35 8.18 -2.23
C GLY A 129 -5.83 8.51 -0.82
N SER A 130 -5.50 7.69 0.17
CA SER A 130 -5.89 7.90 1.56
C SER A 130 -5.09 9.02 2.22
N GLU A 131 -3.78 9.10 1.99
CA GLU A 131 -2.94 10.11 2.63
C GLU A 131 -3.17 11.50 2.03
N ILE A 132 -3.21 11.63 0.70
CA ILE A 132 -3.42 12.93 0.03
C ILE A 132 -4.91 13.30 0.04
N GLY A 133 -5.82 12.32 -0.10
CA GLY A 133 -7.25 12.56 -0.16
C GLY A 133 -7.85 13.16 1.12
N VAL A 134 -7.20 12.97 2.26
CA VAL A 134 -7.55 13.65 3.52
C VAL A 134 -7.42 15.18 3.44
N LEU A 135 -6.58 15.69 2.52
CA LEU A 135 -6.43 17.12 2.27
C LEU A 135 -7.47 17.67 1.28
N SER A 136 -8.44 16.86 0.87
CA SER A 136 -9.47 17.30 -0.08
C SER A 136 -10.32 18.43 0.52
N PRO A 137 -10.64 19.49 -0.24
CA PRO A 137 -11.50 20.57 0.25
C PRO A 137 -12.95 20.11 0.47
N SER A 138 -13.35 19.00 -0.16
CA SER A 138 -14.66 18.38 0.03
C SER A 138 -14.53 17.14 0.92
N PRO A 139 -15.48 16.89 1.84
CA PRO A 139 -15.44 15.71 2.68
C PRO A 139 -15.54 14.44 1.82
N PRO A 140 -14.80 13.36 2.17
CA PRO A 140 -14.94 12.10 1.47
C PRO A 140 -16.37 11.57 1.61
N ARG A 141 -16.78 10.76 0.64
CA ARG A 141 -18.08 10.10 0.63
C ARG A 141 -17.90 8.61 0.79
N HIS A 142 -18.72 7.99 1.62
CA HIS A 142 -18.77 6.56 1.81
C HIS A 142 -19.08 5.87 0.47
N LEU A 143 -18.20 4.99 0.00
CA LEU A 143 -18.26 4.47 -1.38
C LEU A 143 -19.62 3.82 -1.72
N LEU A 144 -20.17 3.02 -0.78
CA LEU A 144 -21.45 2.32 -1.00
C LEU A 144 -22.70 3.20 -0.87
N THR A 145 -22.67 4.25 -0.05
CA THR A 145 -23.90 5.00 0.31
C THR A 145 -23.91 6.44 -0.17
N GLY A 146 -22.78 6.96 -0.65
CA GLY A 146 -22.61 8.35 -1.07
C GLY A 146 -22.70 9.39 0.06
N LYS A 147 -22.96 8.96 1.30
CA LYS A 147 -23.05 9.83 2.48
C LYS A 147 -21.68 10.38 2.84
N LYS A 148 -21.64 11.60 3.37
CA LYS A 148 -20.40 12.23 3.85
C LYS A 148 -19.78 11.39 4.96
N LEU A 149 -18.47 11.20 4.91
CA LEU A 149 -17.67 10.50 5.89
C LEU A 149 -16.65 11.49 6.49
N PRO A 150 -16.37 11.43 7.80
CA PRO A 150 -15.21 12.12 8.36
C PRO A 150 -13.92 11.74 7.61
N PRO A 151 -13.03 12.72 7.32
CA PRO A 151 -11.72 12.43 6.74
C PRO A 151 -10.93 11.42 7.59
N GLY A 152 -10.24 10.49 6.93
CA GLY A 152 -9.36 9.51 7.58
C GLY A 152 -10.02 8.17 7.93
N LEU A 153 -11.36 8.05 7.81
CA LEU A 153 -12.06 6.77 7.95
C LEU A 153 -12.02 5.95 6.65
N SER A 154 -11.86 4.64 6.79
CA SER A 154 -11.79 3.71 5.66
C SER A 154 -13.15 3.58 4.95
N GLY A 155 -13.08 3.34 3.65
CA GLY A 155 -14.24 3.27 2.76
C GLY A 155 -14.81 4.60 2.29
N GLY A 156 -14.11 5.70 2.58
CA GLY A 156 -14.40 7.02 2.03
C GLY A 156 -13.58 7.31 0.76
N VAL A 157 -14.22 7.87 -0.26
CA VAL A 157 -13.54 8.35 -1.48
C VAL A 157 -13.74 9.86 -1.64
N SER A 158 -12.69 10.57 -2.07
CA SER A 158 -12.72 11.99 -2.41
C SER A 158 -12.11 12.20 -3.78
N TRP A 159 -12.48 13.27 -4.49
CA TRP A 159 -11.93 13.55 -5.83
C TRP A 159 -10.40 13.64 -5.83
N LEU A 160 -9.85 14.35 -4.85
CA LEU A 160 -8.40 14.47 -4.70
C LEU A 160 -7.76 13.11 -4.40
N GLY A 161 -8.38 12.30 -3.53
CA GLY A 161 -7.90 10.96 -3.23
C GLY A 161 -7.92 10.04 -4.46
N THR A 162 -8.99 10.06 -5.24
CA THR A 162 -9.11 9.27 -6.47
C THR A 162 -8.05 9.67 -7.51
N ALA A 163 -7.84 10.98 -7.71
CA ALA A 163 -6.78 11.46 -8.60
C ALA A 163 -5.37 11.05 -8.10
N ALA A 164 -5.14 11.15 -6.79
CA ALA A 164 -3.90 10.72 -6.16
C ALA A 164 -3.67 9.21 -6.28
N SER A 165 -4.71 8.38 -6.17
CA SER A 165 -4.62 6.94 -6.41
C SER A 165 -4.20 6.61 -7.83
N LEU A 166 -4.80 7.27 -8.83
CA LEU A 166 -4.42 7.08 -10.23
C LEU A 166 -2.97 7.50 -10.47
N ALA A 167 -2.56 8.64 -9.92
CA ALA A 167 -1.18 9.12 -10.00
C ALA A 167 -0.18 8.14 -9.34
N GLY A 168 -0.52 7.57 -8.19
CA GLY A 168 0.32 6.57 -7.50
C GLY A 168 0.50 5.29 -8.32
N SER A 169 -0.59 4.81 -8.94
CA SER A 169 -0.54 3.65 -9.85
C SER A 169 0.32 3.93 -11.09
N LEU A 170 0.11 5.09 -11.73
CA LEU A 170 0.90 5.55 -12.88
C LEU A 170 2.39 5.69 -12.53
N ALA A 171 2.72 6.19 -11.34
CA ALA A 171 4.11 6.37 -10.91
C ALA A 171 4.85 5.03 -10.79
N ILE A 172 4.25 4.03 -10.13
CA ILE A 172 4.88 2.70 -10.01
C ILE A 172 5.00 2.00 -11.36
N THR A 173 3.92 2.01 -12.14
CA THR A 173 3.89 1.31 -13.44
C THR A 173 4.75 2.01 -14.49
N GLY A 174 4.84 3.34 -14.45
CA GLY A 174 5.77 4.12 -15.27
C GLY A 174 7.23 3.91 -14.87
N LEU A 175 7.54 3.82 -13.57
CA LEU A 175 8.88 3.47 -13.10
C LEU A 175 9.29 2.06 -13.55
N PHE A 176 8.35 1.12 -13.50
CA PHE A 176 8.55 -0.23 -14.04
C PHE A 176 8.76 -0.23 -15.55
N ALA A 177 7.96 0.52 -16.30
CA ALA A 177 8.11 0.68 -17.74
C ALA A 177 9.50 1.22 -18.12
N ALA A 178 9.94 2.29 -17.46
CA ALA A 178 11.26 2.88 -17.64
C ALA A 178 12.38 1.88 -17.32
N ALA A 179 12.22 1.10 -16.24
CA ALA A 179 13.18 0.06 -15.89
C ALA A 179 13.25 -1.08 -16.92
N LEU A 180 12.13 -1.49 -17.52
CA LEU A 180 12.14 -2.48 -18.60
C LEU A 180 12.83 -1.93 -19.86
N TRP A 181 12.55 -0.68 -20.22
CA TRP A 181 13.19 0.00 -21.33
C TRP A 181 14.71 0.09 -21.14
N LEU A 182 15.18 0.47 -19.95
CA LEU A 182 16.62 0.49 -19.60
C LEU A 182 17.28 -0.89 -19.66
N ASN A 183 16.51 -1.97 -19.49
CA ASN A 183 16.98 -3.35 -19.64
C ASN A 183 16.88 -3.86 -21.09
N GLY A 184 16.52 -3.01 -22.05
CA GLY A 184 16.32 -3.40 -23.44
C GLY A 184 15.15 -4.39 -23.63
N LYS A 185 14.22 -4.47 -22.67
CA LYS A 185 13.05 -5.35 -22.76
C LYS A 185 11.88 -4.58 -23.37
N PRO A 186 11.14 -5.18 -24.32
CA PRO A 186 9.93 -4.57 -24.84
C PRO A 186 8.89 -4.46 -23.73
N PHE A 187 8.11 -3.39 -23.79
CA PHE A 187 7.00 -3.16 -22.87
C PHE A 187 5.76 -2.81 -23.69
N SER A 188 4.73 -3.66 -23.60
CA SER A 188 3.47 -3.45 -24.30
C SER A 188 2.66 -2.35 -23.63
N LEU A 189 2.02 -1.50 -24.44
CA LEU A 189 1.06 -0.51 -23.95
C LEU A 189 -0.10 -1.18 -23.21
N ASP A 190 -0.57 -2.33 -23.69
CA ASP A 190 -1.66 -3.09 -23.08
C ASP A 190 -1.28 -3.59 -21.68
N LEU A 191 -0.03 -4.03 -21.53
CA LEU A 191 0.50 -4.42 -20.23
C LEU A 191 0.53 -3.22 -19.28
N TRP A 192 1.08 -2.09 -19.75
CA TRP A 192 1.13 -0.88 -18.93
C TRP A 192 -0.25 -0.48 -18.43
N LEU A 193 -1.21 -0.36 -19.34
CA LEU A 193 -2.59 0.00 -19.04
C LEU A 193 -3.24 -1.01 -18.09
N THR A 194 -2.99 -2.31 -18.29
CA THR A 194 -3.49 -3.37 -17.41
C THR A 194 -2.95 -3.21 -15.98
N LEU A 195 -1.64 -3.03 -15.81
CA LEU A 195 -1.03 -2.86 -14.49
C LEU A 195 -1.47 -1.56 -13.82
N THR A 196 -1.58 -0.47 -14.59
CA THR A 196 -2.05 0.82 -14.06
C THR A 196 -3.51 0.71 -13.62
N ALA A 197 -4.36 0.07 -14.42
CA ALA A 197 -5.76 -0.17 -14.10
C ALA A 197 -5.90 -1.05 -12.85
N LEU A 198 -5.12 -2.12 -12.73
CA LEU A 198 -5.11 -2.99 -11.54
C LEU A 198 -4.66 -2.24 -10.30
N GLY A 199 -3.59 -1.44 -10.38
CA GLY A 199 -3.15 -0.62 -9.25
C GLY A 199 -4.20 0.39 -8.80
N PHE A 200 -4.86 1.07 -9.75
CA PHE A 200 -5.92 2.03 -9.43
C PHE A 200 -7.19 1.34 -8.89
N CYS A 201 -7.62 0.25 -9.53
CA CYS A 201 -8.78 -0.53 -9.06
C CYS A 201 -8.52 -1.15 -7.69
N GLY A 202 -7.27 -1.45 -7.36
CA GLY A 202 -6.86 -1.91 -6.03
C GLY A 202 -7.22 -0.92 -4.93
N SER A 203 -7.01 0.39 -5.11
CA SER A 203 -7.42 1.37 -4.09
C SER A 203 -8.94 1.53 -3.98
N LEU A 204 -9.66 1.37 -5.10
CA LEU A 204 -11.12 1.35 -5.10
C LEU A 204 -11.67 0.11 -4.41
N LEU A 205 -11.03 -1.05 -4.63
CA LEU A 205 -11.37 -2.31 -3.97
C LEU A 205 -11.11 -2.21 -2.46
N ASP A 206 -9.99 -1.61 -2.03
CA ASP A 206 -9.72 -1.36 -0.61
C ASP A 206 -10.82 -0.50 0.02
N SER A 207 -11.20 0.59 -0.64
CA SER A 207 -12.30 1.44 -0.22
C SER A 207 -13.64 0.69 -0.21
N LEU A 208 -13.89 -0.22 -1.15
CA LEU A 208 -15.10 -1.02 -1.21
C LEU A 208 -15.18 -2.01 -0.04
N LEU A 209 -14.11 -2.76 0.21
CA LEU A 209 -14.02 -3.69 1.32
C LEU A 209 -14.04 -2.97 2.68
N GLY A 210 -13.35 -1.83 2.77
CA GLY A 210 -13.40 -0.91 3.90
C GLY A 210 -14.79 -0.34 4.17
N ALA A 211 -15.58 -0.13 3.12
CA ALA A 211 -16.96 0.31 3.21
C ALA A 211 -17.93 -0.82 3.61
N ALA A 212 -17.68 -2.04 3.14
CA ALA A 212 -18.59 -3.18 3.26
C ALA A 212 -18.40 -3.99 4.56
N ILE A 213 -17.15 -4.34 4.89
CA ILE A 213 -16.87 -5.39 5.90
C ILE A 213 -15.95 -4.93 7.03
N GLN A 214 -15.18 -3.85 6.85
CA GLN A 214 -14.24 -3.40 7.88
C GLN A 214 -14.95 -2.91 9.15
N VAL A 215 -14.41 -3.29 10.30
CA VAL A 215 -14.94 -2.87 11.60
C VAL A 215 -14.88 -1.35 11.77
N ARG A 216 -15.96 -0.79 12.33
CA ARG A 216 -15.98 0.59 12.82
C ARG A 216 -16.52 0.63 14.23
N TYR A 217 -15.98 1.56 14.99
CA TYR A 217 -16.37 1.85 16.35
C TYR A 217 -16.82 3.31 16.47
N GLN A 218 -17.53 3.60 17.55
CA GLN A 218 -17.87 4.95 17.97
C GLN A 218 -17.40 5.16 19.40
N CYS A 219 -16.76 6.31 19.64
CA CYS A 219 -16.35 6.70 20.99
C CYS A 219 -17.58 7.13 21.81
N PRO A 220 -17.78 6.60 23.02
CA PRO A 220 -18.92 7.00 23.86
C PRO A 220 -18.78 8.42 24.44
N VAL A 221 -17.57 8.99 24.48
CA VAL A 221 -17.31 10.33 25.06
C VAL A 221 -17.56 11.44 24.04
N CYS A 222 -16.96 11.36 22.85
CA CYS A 222 -17.05 12.41 21.84
C CYS A 222 -17.98 12.07 20.66
N HIS A 223 -18.60 10.88 20.66
CA HIS A 223 -19.47 10.36 19.59
C HIS A 223 -18.85 10.28 18.19
N GLN A 224 -17.54 10.51 18.05
CA GLN A 224 -16.84 10.36 16.77
C GLN A 224 -16.66 8.89 16.40
N TYR A 225 -16.79 8.61 15.11
CA TYR A 225 -16.44 7.31 14.54
C TYR A 225 -14.92 7.13 14.50
N THR A 226 -14.46 5.91 14.77
CA THR A 226 -13.04 5.55 14.78
C THR A 226 -12.85 4.07 14.45
N GLU A 227 -11.64 3.72 14.04
CA GLU A 227 -11.24 2.33 13.80
C GLU A 227 -10.47 1.75 15.01
N LYS A 228 -10.19 2.58 16.01
CA LYS A 228 -9.49 2.18 17.23
C LYS A 228 -10.46 1.60 18.27
N LYS A 229 -10.04 0.54 18.95
CA LYS A 229 -10.79 -0.09 20.07
C LYS A 229 -10.82 0.76 21.35
N VAL A 230 -9.91 1.74 21.46
CA VAL A 230 -9.81 2.66 22.60
C VAL A 230 -9.66 4.08 22.07
N HIS A 231 -10.43 5.01 22.63
CA HIS A 231 -10.36 6.44 22.32
C HIS A 231 -10.79 7.24 23.56
N HIS A 232 -10.04 8.28 23.94
CA HIS A 232 -10.19 8.97 25.24
C HIS A 232 -10.08 8.02 26.44
N ASP A 233 -9.12 7.08 26.37
CA ASP A 233 -8.86 6.07 27.40
C ASP A 233 -10.06 5.19 27.79
N VAL A 234 -11.11 5.18 26.96
CA VAL A 234 -12.29 4.33 27.11
C VAL A 234 -12.47 3.39 25.91
N ALA A 235 -13.04 2.21 26.17
CA ALA A 235 -13.37 1.25 25.14
C ALA A 235 -14.45 1.82 24.19
N THR A 236 -14.22 1.70 22.89
CA THR A 236 -15.15 2.17 21.86
C THR A 236 -16.20 1.10 21.56
N LYS A 237 -17.42 1.53 21.18
CA LYS A 237 -18.53 0.62 20.88
C LYS A 237 -18.53 0.28 19.40
N GLN A 238 -18.55 -1.00 19.04
CA GLN A 238 -18.66 -1.42 17.64
C GLN A 238 -20.03 -0.99 17.08
N VAL A 239 -20.03 -0.37 15.90
CA VAL A 239 -21.24 0.12 15.23
C VAL A 239 -21.51 -0.55 13.89
N SER A 240 -20.47 -1.05 13.20
CA SER A 240 -20.62 -1.72 11.91
C SER A 240 -19.41 -2.61 11.59
N GLY A 241 -19.55 -3.44 10.56
CA GLY A 241 -18.50 -4.32 10.06
C GLY A 241 -18.22 -5.53 10.96
N LEU A 242 -17.28 -6.36 10.53
CA LEU A 242 -16.90 -7.59 11.22
C LEU A 242 -15.73 -7.31 12.17
N SER A 243 -15.88 -7.66 13.46
CA SER A 243 -14.94 -7.27 14.53
C SER A 243 -13.49 -7.74 14.33
N PHE A 244 -13.29 -8.78 13.53
CA PHE A 244 -11.99 -9.36 13.19
C PHE A 244 -11.39 -8.80 11.89
N VAL A 245 -12.16 -8.05 11.09
CA VAL A 245 -11.68 -7.43 9.84
C VAL A 245 -11.19 -6.00 10.15
N THR A 246 -9.88 -5.89 10.42
CA THR A 246 -9.18 -4.61 10.60
C THR A 246 -8.74 -4.03 9.26
N ASN A 247 -8.17 -2.82 9.27
CA ASN A 247 -7.60 -2.23 8.06
C ASN A 247 -6.49 -3.11 7.46
N GLU A 248 -5.62 -3.68 8.28
CA GLU A 248 -4.58 -4.61 7.81
C GLU A 248 -5.19 -5.84 7.12
N GLY A 249 -6.33 -6.33 7.61
CA GLY A 249 -7.06 -7.43 6.99
C GLY A 249 -7.62 -7.06 5.61
N VAL A 250 -8.16 -5.84 5.47
CA VAL A 250 -8.64 -5.31 4.19
C VAL A 250 -7.47 -5.14 3.21
N ASN A 251 -6.40 -4.46 3.61
CA ASN A 251 -5.21 -4.25 2.78
C ASN A 251 -4.62 -5.59 2.28
N LEU A 252 -4.54 -6.60 3.15
CA LEU A 252 -4.07 -7.94 2.79
C LEU A 252 -4.99 -8.58 1.76
N LEU A 253 -6.31 -8.56 1.98
CA LEU A 253 -7.29 -9.14 1.06
C LEU A 253 -7.26 -8.45 -0.31
N THR A 254 -7.25 -7.11 -0.33
CA THR A 254 -7.09 -6.31 -1.55
C THR A 254 -5.83 -6.71 -2.30
N SER A 255 -4.69 -6.77 -1.62
CA SER A 255 -3.40 -7.12 -2.23
C SER A 255 -3.40 -8.54 -2.80
N ILE A 256 -3.96 -9.52 -2.09
CA ILE A 256 -4.13 -10.89 -2.60
C ILE A 256 -4.97 -10.91 -3.89
N VAL A 257 -6.12 -10.22 -3.88
CA VAL A 257 -7.02 -10.17 -5.05
C VAL A 257 -6.32 -9.53 -6.24
N ILE A 258 -5.65 -8.39 -6.05
CA ILE A 258 -4.96 -7.70 -7.15
C ILE A 258 -3.80 -8.53 -7.72
N VAL A 259 -2.99 -9.14 -6.87
CA VAL A 259 -1.89 -10.01 -7.31
C VAL A 259 -2.44 -11.20 -8.10
N PHE A 260 -3.50 -11.84 -7.60
CA PHE A 260 -4.12 -12.99 -8.25
C PHE A 260 -4.77 -12.62 -9.60
N VAL A 261 -5.55 -11.54 -9.65
CA VAL A 261 -6.18 -11.07 -10.90
C VAL A 261 -5.13 -10.63 -11.92
N SER A 262 -4.05 -9.98 -11.48
CA SER A 262 -2.91 -9.65 -12.35
C SER A 262 -2.35 -10.90 -13.01
N VAL A 263 -2.05 -11.94 -12.23
CA VAL A 263 -1.54 -13.22 -12.72
C VAL A 263 -2.49 -13.87 -13.74
N LEU A 264 -3.81 -13.86 -13.48
CA LEU A 264 -4.80 -14.43 -14.40
C LEU A 264 -4.93 -13.66 -15.72
N LEU A 265 -5.06 -12.33 -15.65
CA LEU A 265 -5.25 -11.50 -16.84
C LEU A 265 -4.00 -11.54 -17.71
N THR A 266 -2.84 -11.44 -17.09
CA THR A 266 -1.58 -11.34 -17.81
C THR A 266 -1.06 -12.67 -18.32
N GLY A 267 -1.44 -13.78 -17.67
CA GLY A 267 -1.24 -15.12 -18.21
C GLY A 267 -1.94 -15.34 -19.56
N SER A 268 -3.00 -14.59 -19.85
CA SER A 268 -3.69 -14.66 -21.15
C SER A 268 -2.94 -13.98 -22.29
N PHE A 269 -1.97 -13.10 -22.01
CA PHE A 269 -1.17 -12.43 -23.04
C PHE A 269 -0.10 -13.34 -23.66
N PHE A 270 0.13 -14.50 -23.05
CA PHE A 270 1.12 -15.49 -23.48
C PHE A 270 0.49 -16.79 -24.01
N LYS A 271 -0.85 -16.83 -24.16
CA LYS A 271 -1.57 -17.90 -24.86
C LYS A 271 -1.83 -17.49 -26.30
#